data_AF-A0A1F9ZD47-F1
#
_entry.id   AF-A0A1F9ZD47-F1
#
_cell.length_a   1.000
_cell.length_b   1.000
_cell.length_c   1.000
_cell.angle_alpha   90.00
_cell.angle_beta   90.00
_cell.angle_gamma   90.00
#
_symmetry.space_group_name_H-M   'P 1'
#
loop_
_entity.id
_entity.type
_entity.pdbx_description
1 polymer ?
#
loop_
_entity_poly.entity_id
_entity_poly.type
_entity_poly.pdbx_seq_one_letter_code
_entity_poly.pdbx_strand_id
1 'polypeptide(L)'
;MDEKDFSEAVTILSGEHSLSILRYLSSGEWRIASDASRALGIHTTTASKFLSGMHRLGFLERRVRKSRTRRTFEYRLPSARLSIALEFGTGPEPIREALDFYLDYVSNVLAKTRRLGWPGIEAQFEARLSRNHGGLKEHLFTRILDGGGARGMDDLKTLFGAIHEEFLGIAGGAMGKATARRILGAAADEAAKGREGIVERHRLRETLGV
;
A
#
# COMPACT_ATOMS: atom_id res chain seq x y z
N MET A 1 -8.87 9.25 -3.31
CA MET A 1 -8.43 10.65 -3.10
C MET A 1 -6.94 10.60 -2.81
N ASP A 2 -6.13 11.44 -3.44
CA ASP A 2 -4.68 11.49 -3.14
C ASP A 2 -4.39 12.32 -1.87
N GLU A 3 -3.14 12.33 -1.40
CA GLU A 3 -2.73 13.02 -0.17
C GLU A 3 -3.02 14.53 -0.21
N LYS A 4 -2.81 15.16 -1.38
CA LYS A 4 -3.01 16.59 -1.55
C LYS A 4 -4.49 16.95 -1.51
N ASP A 5 -5.31 16.23 -2.27
CA ASP A 5 -6.76 16.40 -2.26
C ASP A 5 -7.35 16.11 -0.89
N PHE A 6 -6.78 15.14 -0.16
CA PHE A 6 -7.18 14.84 1.22
C PHE A 6 -6.85 15.99 2.18
N SER A 7 -5.63 16.49 2.16
CA SER A 7 -5.23 17.63 3.00
C SER A 7 -6.10 18.87 2.73
N GLU A 8 -6.39 19.14 1.46
CA GLU A 8 -7.29 20.22 1.05
C GLU A 8 -8.74 19.96 1.48
N ALA A 9 -9.21 18.72 1.42
CA ALA A 9 -10.53 18.33 1.90
C ALA A 9 -10.68 18.48 3.41
N VAL A 10 -9.70 18.03 4.19
CA VAL A 10 -9.67 18.24 5.64
C VAL A 10 -9.68 19.73 5.97
N THR A 11 -8.85 20.52 5.29
CA THR A 11 -8.77 21.98 5.50
C THR A 11 -10.10 22.68 5.20
N ILE A 12 -10.76 22.31 4.11
CA ILE A 12 -12.06 22.89 3.77
C ILE A 12 -13.11 22.42 4.77
N LEU A 13 -13.21 21.12 5.06
CA LEU A 13 -14.26 20.58 5.93
C LEU A 13 -14.12 20.99 7.41
N SER A 14 -12.90 21.25 7.88
CA SER A 14 -12.63 21.77 9.23
C SER A 14 -12.84 23.28 9.34
N GLY A 15 -13.09 23.97 8.22
CA GLY A 15 -13.35 25.41 8.20
C GLY A 15 -14.62 25.79 8.98
N GLU A 16 -14.57 26.96 9.62
CA GLU A 16 -15.59 27.48 10.56
C GLU A 16 -17.04 27.38 10.04
N HIS A 17 -17.26 27.65 8.75
CA HIS A 17 -18.61 27.68 8.17
C HIS A 17 -18.99 26.40 7.40
N SER A 18 -18.10 25.41 7.33
CA SER A 18 -18.29 24.27 6.42
C SER A 18 -19.49 23.41 6.78
N LEU A 19 -19.62 23.01 8.06
CA LEU A 19 -20.77 22.22 8.51
C LEU A 19 -22.08 22.98 8.37
N SER A 20 -22.09 24.29 8.63
CA SER A 20 -23.27 25.15 8.47
C SER A 20 -23.73 25.24 7.02
N ILE A 21 -22.79 25.38 6.08
CA ILE A 21 -23.07 25.37 4.64
C ILE A 21 -23.59 24.00 4.19
N LEU A 22 -22.96 22.91 4.60
CA LEU A 22 -23.41 21.54 4.26
C LEU A 22 -24.81 21.25 4.82
N ARG A 23 -25.09 21.67 6.06
CA ARG A 23 -26.41 21.54 6.68
C ARG A 23 -27.47 22.34 5.93
N TYR A 24 -27.15 23.56 5.51
CA TYR A 24 -28.05 24.37 4.69
C TYR A 24 -28.38 23.71 3.34
N LEU A 25 -27.40 23.04 2.72
CA LEU A 25 -27.57 22.33 1.46
C LEU A 25 -28.18 20.92 1.60
N SER A 26 -28.41 20.42 2.81
CA SER A 26 -28.88 19.05 3.06
C SER A 26 -30.25 18.74 2.44
N SER A 27 -31.04 19.76 2.12
CA SER A 27 -32.30 19.63 1.37
C SER A 27 -32.12 19.10 -0.06
N GLY A 28 -30.90 19.14 -0.61
CA GLY A 28 -30.60 18.73 -1.99
C GLY A 28 -31.05 19.74 -3.06
N GLU A 29 -31.60 20.89 -2.65
CA GLU A 29 -31.98 21.96 -3.56
C GLU A 29 -30.77 22.69 -4.13
N TRP A 30 -30.91 23.17 -5.37
CA TRP A 30 -29.92 24.02 -6.00
C TRP A 30 -29.92 25.42 -5.38
N ARG A 31 -28.78 25.87 -4.87
CA ARG A 31 -28.61 27.17 -4.21
C ARG A 31 -27.46 27.95 -4.82
N ILE A 32 -27.56 29.28 -4.82
CA ILE A 32 -26.43 30.15 -5.18
C ILE A 32 -25.72 30.67 -3.92
N ALA A 33 -24.50 31.17 -4.07
CA ALA A 33 -23.70 31.65 -2.93
C ALA A 33 -24.38 32.77 -2.13
N SER A 34 -25.18 33.63 -2.77
CA SER A 34 -25.95 34.67 -2.08
C SER A 34 -27.06 34.11 -1.20
N ASP A 35 -27.62 32.94 -1.52
CA ASP A 35 -28.65 32.31 -0.69
C ASP A 35 -28.04 31.79 0.60
N ALA A 36 -26.91 31.09 0.50
CA ALA A 36 -26.15 30.60 1.65
C ALA A 36 -25.61 31.76 2.51
N SER A 37 -25.11 32.81 1.87
CA SER A 37 -24.69 34.06 2.53
C SER A 37 -25.81 34.67 3.39
N ARG A 38 -27.00 34.86 2.81
CA ARG A 38 -28.17 35.40 3.52
C ARG A 38 -28.65 34.48 4.64
N ALA A 39 -28.70 33.18 4.40
CA ALA A 39 -29.21 32.21 5.37
C ALA A 39 -28.29 32.04 6.58
N LEU A 40 -26.97 32.15 6.37
CA LEU A 40 -25.96 31.89 7.41
C LEU A 40 -25.33 33.16 8.00
N GLY A 41 -25.67 34.34 7.48
CA GLY A 41 -25.10 35.61 7.94
C GLY A 41 -23.61 35.77 7.62
N ILE A 42 -23.11 35.11 6.57
CA ILE A 42 -21.69 35.14 6.18
C ILE A 42 -21.50 35.97 4.91
N HIS A 43 -20.29 36.48 4.69
CA HIS A 43 -20.01 37.25 3.48
C HIS A 43 -20.15 36.39 2.20
N THR A 44 -20.70 36.96 1.12
CA THR A 44 -20.96 36.22 -0.13
C THR A 44 -19.69 35.66 -0.77
N THR A 45 -18.55 36.35 -0.62
CA THR A 45 -17.26 35.84 -1.08
C THR A 45 -16.82 34.61 -0.28
N THR A 46 -17.07 34.58 1.04
CA THR A 46 -16.82 33.43 1.91
C THR A 46 -17.67 32.24 1.50
N ALA A 47 -18.99 32.44 1.33
CA ALA A 47 -19.89 31.40 0.83
C ALA A 47 -19.43 30.86 -0.53
N SER A 48 -19.03 31.75 -1.44
CA SER A 48 -18.53 31.36 -2.77
C SER A 48 -17.24 30.53 -2.69
N LYS A 49 -16.31 30.90 -1.81
CA LYS A 49 -15.04 30.18 -1.60
C LYS A 49 -15.30 28.75 -1.10
N PHE A 50 -16.16 28.59 -0.09
CA PHE A 50 -16.51 27.27 0.43
C PHE A 50 -17.25 26.41 -0.61
N LEU A 51 -18.27 26.96 -1.28
CA LEU A 51 -19.03 26.22 -2.29
C LEU A 51 -18.16 25.78 -3.47
N SER A 52 -17.31 26.67 -3.98
CA SER A 52 -16.38 26.32 -5.06
C SER A 52 -15.33 25.31 -4.62
N GLY A 53 -14.81 25.44 -3.40
CA GLY A 53 -13.84 24.50 -2.82
C GLY A 53 -14.43 23.10 -2.63
N MET A 54 -15.63 23.03 -2.04
CA MET A 54 -16.34 21.76 -1.84
C MET A 54 -16.74 21.09 -3.17
N HIS A 55 -17.14 21.88 -4.18
CA HIS A 55 -17.38 21.34 -5.52
C HIS A 55 -16.11 20.78 -6.17
N ARG A 56 -14.99 21.51 -6.08
CA ARG A 56 -13.70 21.07 -6.63
C ARG A 56 -13.25 19.73 -6.03
N LEU A 57 -13.55 19.50 -4.76
CA LEU A 57 -13.27 18.25 -4.04
C LEU A 57 -14.34 17.16 -4.23
N GLY A 58 -15.34 17.39 -5.08
CA GLY A 58 -16.37 16.41 -5.42
C GLY A 58 -17.51 16.28 -4.42
N PHE A 59 -17.56 17.08 -3.35
CA PHE A 59 -18.64 17.03 -2.36
C PHE A 59 -19.95 17.62 -2.87
N LEU A 60 -19.88 18.58 -3.79
CA LEU A 60 -21.04 19.28 -4.35
C LEU A 60 -21.09 19.12 -5.85
N GLU A 61 -22.30 19.04 -6.38
CA GLU A 61 -22.53 19.26 -7.80
C GLU A 61 -22.59 20.77 -8.08
N ARG A 62 -22.17 21.19 -9.27
CA ARG A 62 -22.24 22.58 -9.72
C ARG A 62 -22.85 22.65 -11.11
N ARG A 63 -23.76 23.60 -11.33
CA ARG A 63 -24.28 23.93 -12.66
C ARG A 63 -24.33 25.43 -12.89
N VAL A 64 -24.39 25.82 -14.15
CA VAL A 64 -24.66 27.21 -14.52
C VAL A 64 -26.16 27.46 -14.50
N ARG A 65 -26.60 28.43 -13.71
CA ARG A 65 -27.97 28.93 -13.74
C ARG A 65 -28.21 29.61 -15.08
N LYS A 66 -29.19 29.11 -15.84
CA LYS A 66 -29.68 29.75 -17.07
C LYS A 66 -30.57 30.94 -16.67
N SER A 67 -29.98 32.10 -16.45
CA SER A 67 -30.71 33.36 -16.28
C SER A 67 -30.40 34.31 -17.45
N ARG A 68 -31.40 35.10 -17.84
CA ARG A 68 -31.37 36.00 -19.00
C ARG A 68 -30.37 37.16 -18.87
N THR A 69 -29.92 37.46 -17.65
CA THR A 69 -29.14 38.68 -17.33
C THR A 69 -27.77 38.42 -16.70
N ARG A 70 -27.49 37.25 -16.12
CA ARG A 70 -26.17 36.93 -15.56
C ARG A 70 -25.95 35.43 -15.41
N ARG A 71 -24.74 34.96 -15.73
CA ARG A 71 -24.30 33.60 -15.44
C ARG A 71 -23.92 33.52 -13.95
N THR A 72 -24.57 32.64 -13.21
CA THR A 72 -24.26 32.37 -11.80
C THR A 72 -24.19 30.87 -11.59
N PHE A 73 -23.29 30.41 -10.72
CA PHE A 73 -23.20 28.99 -10.38
C PHE A 73 -24.17 28.64 -9.26
N GLU A 74 -24.91 27.57 -9.47
CA GLU A 74 -25.72 26.89 -8.47
C GLU A 74 -25.01 25.64 -8.01
N TYR A 75 -25.16 25.33 -6.72
CA TYR A 75 -24.57 24.17 -6.06
C TYR A 75 -25.66 23.37 -5.37
N ARG A 76 -25.51 22.05 -5.33
CA ARG A 76 -26.32 21.19 -4.47
C ARG A 76 -25.47 20.10 -3.84
N LEU A 77 -25.93 19.61 -2.70
CA LEU A 77 -25.43 18.39 -2.11
C LEU A 77 -26.16 17.19 -2.77
N PRO A 78 -25.45 16.24 -3.40
CA PRO A 78 -26.09 15.13 -4.12
C PRO A 78 -26.76 14.12 -3.17
N SER A 79 -26.31 14.03 -1.92
CA SER A 79 -26.86 13.14 -0.89
C SER A 79 -26.75 13.79 0.48
N ALA A 80 -27.78 13.65 1.32
CA ALA A 80 -27.75 14.10 2.71
C ALA A 80 -26.69 13.38 3.57
N ARG A 81 -26.14 12.26 3.08
CA ARG A 81 -25.01 11.55 3.69
C ARG A 81 -23.76 11.77 2.87
N LEU A 82 -22.77 12.41 3.47
CA LEU A 82 -21.40 12.46 2.97
C LEU A 82 -20.60 11.31 3.57
N SER A 83 -19.77 10.66 2.76
CA SER A 83 -18.84 9.63 3.22
C SER A 83 -17.50 9.87 2.56
N ILE A 84 -16.45 9.94 3.37
CA ILE A 84 -15.08 10.09 2.90
C ILE A 84 -14.45 8.72 3.06
N ALA A 85 -14.16 8.07 1.93
CA ALA A 85 -13.39 6.83 1.91
C ALA A 85 -11.94 7.18 1.58
N LEU A 86 -11.03 6.76 2.46
CA LEU A 86 -9.59 6.90 2.27
C LEU A 86 -9.03 5.52 1.94
N GLU A 87 -8.48 5.41 0.74
CA GLU A 87 -7.77 4.22 0.31
C GLU A 87 -6.28 4.45 0.58
N PHE A 88 -5.79 3.84 1.64
CA PHE A 88 -4.37 3.84 1.94
C PHE A 88 -3.69 2.71 1.16
N GLY A 89 -3.38 2.97 -0.11
CA GLY A 89 -2.55 2.08 -0.90
C GLY A 89 -1.07 2.35 -0.62
N THR A 90 -0.36 1.38 -0.03
CA THR A 90 1.11 1.42 0.08
C THR A 90 1.70 0.56 -1.02
N GLY A 91 2.07 1.13 -2.16
CA GLY A 91 2.89 0.46 -3.18
C GLY A 91 2.39 -0.95 -3.59
N PRO A 92 3.26 -1.81 -4.14
CA PRO A 92 3.01 -3.24 -4.12
C PRO A 92 2.75 -3.71 -2.67
N GLU A 93 1.81 -4.64 -2.47
CA GLU A 93 1.50 -5.15 -1.13
C GLU A 93 2.78 -5.53 -0.37
N PRO A 94 2.95 -5.17 0.92
CA PRO A 94 4.16 -5.46 1.69
C PRO A 94 4.58 -6.93 1.64
N ILE A 95 3.60 -7.84 1.52
CA ILE A 95 3.82 -9.28 1.36
C ILE A 95 4.41 -9.62 -0.01
N ARG A 96 3.98 -8.95 -1.09
CA ARG A 96 4.52 -9.16 -2.43
C ARG A 96 5.98 -8.69 -2.51
N GLU A 97 6.30 -7.52 -1.97
CA GLU A 97 7.68 -7.04 -1.93
C GLU A 97 8.59 -7.94 -1.08
N ALA A 98 8.09 -8.42 0.06
CA ALA A 98 8.82 -9.39 0.88
C ALA A 98 9.00 -10.75 0.19
N LEU A 99 7.99 -11.20 -0.55
CA LEU A 99 8.07 -12.41 -1.37
C LEU A 99 9.12 -12.25 -2.46
N ASP A 100 9.12 -11.12 -3.18
CA ASP A 100 10.10 -10.82 -4.22
C ASP A 100 11.52 -10.81 -3.65
N PHE A 101 11.73 -10.20 -2.46
CA PHE A 101 12.99 -10.27 -1.74
C PHE A 101 13.44 -11.72 -1.48
N TYR A 102 12.56 -12.57 -0.96
CA TYR A 102 12.91 -13.94 -0.64
C TYR A 102 13.14 -14.81 -1.90
N LEU A 103 12.42 -14.57 -2.98
CA LEU A 103 12.63 -15.24 -4.27
C LEU A 103 13.96 -14.83 -4.90
N ASP A 104 14.31 -13.54 -4.85
CA ASP A 104 15.61 -13.04 -5.30
C ASP A 104 16.75 -13.60 -4.45
N TYR A 105 16.55 -13.72 -3.14
CA TYR A 105 17.49 -14.37 -2.23
C TYR A 105 17.78 -15.82 -2.67
N VAL A 106 16.75 -16.65 -2.86
CA VAL A 106 16.92 -18.06 -3.29
C VAL A 106 17.61 -18.12 -4.66
N SER A 107 17.21 -17.26 -5.59
CA SER A 107 17.81 -17.18 -6.93
C SER A 107 19.30 -16.84 -6.86
N ASN A 108 19.68 -15.90 -5.98
CA ASN A 108 21.08 -15.52 -5.75
C ASN A 108 21.89 -16.63 -5.08
N VAL A 109 21.31 -17.41 -4.17
CA VAL A 109 21.97 -18.59 -3.58
C VAL A 109 22.26 -19.64 -4.65
N LEU A 110 21.27 -19.98 -5.49
CA LEU A 110 21.44 -20.92 -6.60
C LEU A 110 22.48 -20.43 -7.62
N ALA A 111 22.44 -19.14 -7.98
CA ALA A 111 23.41 -18.55 -8.89
C ALA A 111 24.85 -18.60 -8.33
N LYS A 112 25.04 -18.33 -7.04
CA LYS A 112 26.36 -18.39 -6.40
C LYS A 112 26.88 -19.82 -6.30
N THR A 113 26.03 -20.79 -5.97
CA THR A 113 26.44 -22.22 -5.92
C THR A 113 26.83 -22.75 -7.30
N ARG A 114 26.08 -22.39 -8.36
CA ARG A 114 26.46 -22.68 -9.76
C ARG A 114 27.84 -22.12 -10.12
N ARG A 115 28.09 -20.85 -9.81
CA ARG A 115 29.38 -20.19 -10.11
C ARG A 115 30.56 -20.83 -9.39
N LEU A 116 30.33 -21.38 -8.21
CA LEU A 116 31.36 -22.06 -7.43
C LEU A 116 31.58 -23.51 -7.88
N GLY A 117 30.77 -24.01 -8.83
CA GLY A 117 30.97 -25.29 -9.49
C GLY A 117 30.78 -26.48 -8.55
N TRP A 118 29.93 -26.36 -7.52
CA TRP A 118 29.81 -27.39 -6.49
C TRP A 118 28.93 -28.55 -6.92
N PRO A 119 29.52 -29.75 -7.15
CA PRO A 119 28.77 -30.86 -7.68
C PRO A 119 27.67 -31.29 -6.70
N GLY A 120 26.42 -31.31 -7.16
CA GLY A 120 25.29 -31.88 -6.42
C GLY A 120 24.63 -30.98 -5.37
N ILE A 121 25.23 -29.85 -4.96
CA ILE A 121 24.60 -28.93 -3.99
C ILE A 121 23.35 -28.28 -4.60
N GLU A 122 23.44 -27.84 -5.86
CA GLU A 122 22.31 -27.28 -6.59
C GLU A 122 21.15 -28.28 -6.70
N ALA A 123 21.45 -29.52 -7.12
CA ALA A 123 20.44 -30.57 -7.22
C ALA A 123 19.80 -30.89 -5.85
N GLN A 124 20.57 -30.82 -4.77
CA GLN A 124 20.05 -30.97 -3.40
C GLN A 124 19.14 -29.79 -3.00
N PHE A 125 19.50 -28.55 -3.36
CA PHE A 125 18.66 -27.37 -3.15
C PHE A 125 17.37 -27.43 -3.97
N GLU A 126 17.44 -27.75 -5.25
CA GLU A 126 16.27 -27.85 -6.13
C GLU A 126 15.33 -29.00 -5.73
N ALA A 127 15.89 -30.16 -5.36
CA ALA A 127 15.09 -31.28 -4.85
C ALA A 127 14.38 -30.92 -3.54
N ARG A 128 15.02 -30.10 -2.70
CA ARG A 128 14.46 -29.68 -1.42
C ARG A 128 13.40 -28.59 -1.58
N LEU A 129 13.66 -27.60 -2.43
CA LEU A 129 12.67 -26.62 -2.86
C LEU A 129 11.45 -27.32 -3.45
N SER A 130 11.62 -28.29 -4.34
CA SER A 130 10.50 -29.04 -4.93
C SER A 130 9.62 -29.75 -3.89
N ARG A 131 10.22 -30.31 -2.82
CA ARG A 131 9.46 -30.91 -1.69
C ARG A 131 8.68 -29.87 -0.88
N ASN A 132 9.22 -28.66 -0.72
CA ASN A 132 8.56 -27.58 0.02
C ASN A 132 7.57 -26.79 -0.87
N HIS A 133 7.77 -26.76 -2.19
CA HIS A 133 6.98 -25.99 -3.15
C HIS A 133 5.64 -26.63 -3.52
N GLY A 134 5.52 -27.98 -3.48
CA GLY A 134 4.36 -28.71 -4.01
C GLY A 134 3.04 -28.55 -3.26
N GLY A 135 3.05 -28.19 -1.97
CA GLY A 135 1.83 -27.95 -1.18
C GLY A 135 1.72 -26.52 -0.63
N LEU A 136 2.85 -25.84 -0.46
CA LEU A 136 2.92 -24.60 0.30
C LEU A 136 2.75 -23.35 -0.57
N LYS A 137 3.17 -23.42 -1.84
CA LYS A 137 3.00 -22.32 -2.80
C LYS A 137 1.51 -22.07 -3.02
N GLU A 138 0.75 -23.10 -3.38
CA GLU A 138 -0.71 -23.01 -3.54
C GLU A 138 -1.41 -22.50 -2.27
N HIS A 139 -1.05 -23.03 -1.10
CA HIS A 139 -1.67 -22.64 0.17
C HIS A 139 -1.34 -21.20 0.60
N LEU A 140 -0.11 -20.72 0.35
CA LEU A 140 0.29 -19.33 0.61
C LEU A 140 -0.33 -18.37 -0.40
N PHE A 141 -0.37 -18.72 -1.69
CA PHE A 141 -1.02 -17.88 -2.70
C PHE A 141 -2.51 -17.72 -2.39
N THR A 142 -3.23 -18.79 -2.01
CA THR A 142 -4.64 -18.69 -1.62
C THR A 142 -4.84 -17.84 -0.36
N ARG A 143 -4.02 -18.03 0.69
CA ARG A 143 -4.15 -17.31 1.96
C ARG A 143 -3.74 -15.83 1.87
N ILE A 144 -2.79 -15.50 1.00
CA ILE A 144 -2.37 -14.12 0.72
C ILE A 144 -3.44 -13.39 -0.11
N LEU A 145 -4.07 -14.06 -1.07
CA LEU A 145 -5.19 -13.52 -1.84
C LEU A 145 -6.45 -13.28 -0.97
N ASP A 146 -6.62 -14.02 0.13
CA ASP A 146 -7.74 -13.87 1.07
C ASP A 146 -7.56 -12.74 2.13
N GLY A 147 -6.53 -11.89 2.01
CA GLY A 147 -6.45 -10.60 2.73
C GLY A 147 -5.98 -10.65 4.20
N GLY A 148 -5.32 -11.73 4.63
CA GLY A 148 -4.80 -11.88 6.00
C GLY A 148 -3.43 -11.22 6.22
N GLY A 149 -3.33 -9.89 6.12
CA GLY A 149 -2.04 -9.15 6.08
C GLY A 149 -1.02 -9.42 7.21
N ALA A 150 -1.46 -9.79 8.42
CA ALA A 150 -0.56 -10.10 9.54
C ALA A 150 -0.10 -11.57 9.55
N ARG A 151 -1.01 -12.52 9.28
CA ARG A 151 -0.66 -13.96 9.23
C ARG A 151 0.20 -14.29 8.00
N GLY A 152 -0.05 -13.64 6.87
CA GLY A 152 0.69 -13.91 5.63
C GLY A 152 2.17 -13.57 5.71
N MET A 153 2.55 -12.48 6.40
CA MET A 153 3.96 -12.09 6.55
C MET A 153 4.72 -13.02 7.50
N ASP A 154 4.11 -13.39 8.62
CA ASP A 154 4.75 -14.30 9.58
C ASP A 154 4.87 -15.71 9.00
N ASP A 155 3.84 -16.21 8.30
CA ASP A 155 3.89 -17.48 7.57
C ASP A 155 5.00 -17.48 6.51
N LEU A 156 5.15 -16.37 5.76
CA LEU A 156 6.20 -16.18 4.77
C LEU A 156 7.59 -16.22 5.40
N LYS A 157 7.79 -15.51 6.51
CA LYS A 157 9.05 -15.52 7.26
C LYS A 157 9.38 -16.91 7.79
N THR A 158 8.42 -17.59 8.41
CA THR A 158 8.61 -18.96 8.91
C THR A 158 9.04 -19.91 7.79
N LEU A 159 8.42 -19.83 6.61
CA LEU A 159 8.84 -20.63 5.47
C LEU A 159 10.28 -20.35 5.07
N PHE A 160 10.61 -19.09 4.79
CA PHE A 160 11.92 -18.76 4.26
C PHE A 160 13.04 -18.91 5.29
N GLY A 161 12.73 -18.80 6.58
CA GLY A 161 13.64 -19.20 7.67
C GLY A 161 13.94 -20.70 7.64
N ALA A 162 12.93 -21.55 7.43
CA ALA A 162 13.14 -23.00 7.30
C ALA A 162 13.98 -23.35 6.04
N ILE A 163 13.70 -22.70 4.91
CA ILE A 163 14.50 -22.86 3.68
C ILE A 163 15.96 -22.44 3.92
N HIS A 164 16.17 -21.31 4.61
CA HIS A 164 17.50 -20.83 4.94
C HIS A 164 18.28 -21.85 5.78
N GLU A 165 17.70 -22.36 6.86
CA GLU A 165 18.36 -23.33 7.74
C GLU A 165 18.73 -24.62 7.00
N GLU A 166 17.88 -25.08 6.08
CA GLU A 166 18.18 -26.22 5.23
C GLU A 166 19.34 -25.93 4.27
N PHE A 167 19.33 -24.75 3.64
CA PHE A 167 20.44 -24.32 2.78
C PHE A 167 21.75 -24.22 3.55
N LEU A 168 21.71 -23.68 4.77
CA LEU A 168 22.85 -23.59 5.65
C LEU A 168 23.35 -24.98 6.08
N GLY A 169 22.45 -25.93 6.33
CA GLY A 169 22.80 -27.31 6.67
C GLY A 169 23.54 -28.02 5.54
N ILE A 170 22.98 -27.99 4.33
CA ILE A 170 23.57 -28.61 3.14
C ILE A 170 24.89 -27.94 2.77
N ALA A 171 24.92 -26.61 2.64
CA ALA A 171 26.14 -25.89 2.30
C ALA A 171 27.18 -26.06 3.42
N GLY A 172 26.77 -25.96 4.68
CA GLY A 172 27.63 -26.12 5.85
C GLY A 172 28.29 -27.49 5.94
N GLY A 173 27.59 -28.55 5.51
CA GLY A 173 28.15 -29.90 5.41
C GLY A 173 29.22 -30.05 4.34
N ALA A 174 29.13 -29.27 3.26
CA ALA A 174 30.08 -29.34 2.13
C ALA A 174 31.31 -28.43 2.30
N MET A 175 31.14 -27.21 2.84
CA MET A 175 32.20 -26.17 2.86
C MET A 175 32.50 -25.59 4.24
N GLY A 176 31.86 -26.11 5.29
CA GLY A 176 31.91 -25.56 6.64
C GLY A 176 30.91 -24.43 6.87
N LYS A 177 30.34 -24.40 8.08
CA LYS A 177 29.25 -23.48 8.46
C LYS A 177 29.63 -21.99 8.29
N ALA A 178 30.88 -21.62 8.57
CA ALA A 178 31.33 -20.23 8.45
C ALA A 178 31.30 -19.73 6.99
N THR A 179 31.81 -20.54 6.07
CA THR A 179 31.83 -20.23 4.64
C THR A 179 30.41 -20.23 4.06
N ALA A 180 29.58 -21.19 4.47
CA ALA A 180 28.17 -21.25 4.06
C ALA A 180 27.40 -20.00 4.48
N ARG A 181 27.51 -19.56 5.75
CA ARG A 181 26.88 -18.33 6.25
C ARG A 181 27.29 -17.10 5.44
N ARG A 182 28.58 -16.94 5.15
CA ARG A 182 29.08 -15.81 4.38
C ARG A 182 28.46 -15.73 2.98
N ILE A 183 28.25 -16.87 2.33
CA ILE A 183 27.71 -16.93 0.97
C ILE A 183 26.21 -16.69 0.96
N LEU A 184 25.49 -17.26 1.93
CA LEU A 184 24.06 -17.03 2.12
C LEU A 184 23.80 -15.56 2.49
N GLY A 185 24.60 -14.97 3.39
CA GLY A 185 24.54 -13.55 3.73
C GLY A 185 24.77 -12.66 2.52
N ALA A 186 25.80 -12.92 1.73
CA ALA A 186 26.08 -12.18 0.51
C ALA A 186 25.00 -12.36 -0.58
N ALA A 187 24.14 -13.38 -0.50
CA ALA A 187 22.98 -13.54 -1.38
C ALA A 187 21.78 -12.72 -0.87
N ALA A 188 21.62 -12.63 0.45
CA ALA A 188 20.61 -11.78 1.08
C ALA A 188 20.92 -10.28 0.88
N ASP A 189 22.21 -9.90 0.97
CA ASP A 189 22.66 -8.54 0.67
C ASP A 189 22.33 -8.13 -0.77
N GLU A 190 22.52 -9.04 -1.74
CA GLU A 190 22.21 -8.78 -3.14
C GLU A 190 20.70 -8.66 -3.37
N ALA A 191 19.88 -9.47 -2.68
CA ALA A 191 18.42 -9.41 -2.77
C ALA A 191 17.83 -8.15 -2.13
N ALA A 192 18.52 -7.57 -1.15
CA ALA A 192 18.08 -6.36 -0.45
C ALA A 192 18.28 -5.07 -1.28
N LYS A 193 19.15 -5.09 -2.30
CA LYS A 193 19.44 -3.91 -3.13
C LYS A 193 18.19 -3.39 -3.81
N GLY A 194 17.89 -2.11 -3.60
CA GLY A 194 16.70 -1.44 -4.13
C GLY A 194 15.40 -1.79 -3.39
N ARG A 195 15.49 -2.52 -2.26
CA ARG A 195 14.37 -2.89 -1.37
C ARG A 195 14.72 -2.69 0.10
N GLU A 196 15.65 -1.78 0.40
CA GLU A 196 16.18 -1.58 1.76
C GLU A 196 15.05 -1.19 2.74
N GLY A 197 14.11 -0.36 2.29
CA GLY A 197 13.00 0.11 3.11
C GLY A 197 12.05 -0.99 3.61
N ILE A 198 11.72 -2.00 2.80
CA ILE A 198 10.85 -3.12 3.22
C ILE A 198 11.63 -4.12 4.08
N VAL A 199 12.91 -4.34 3.76
CA VAL A 199 13.79 -5.25 4.50
C VAL A 199 14.00 -4.77 5.94
N GLU A 200 14.26 -3.48 6.14
CA GLU A 200 14.41 -2.89 7.47
C GLU A 200 13.07 -2.84 8.22
N ARG A 201 12.01 -2.33 7.57
CA ARG A 201 10.69 -2.17 8.18
C ARG A 201 10.13 -3.49 8.69
N HIS A 202 10.31 -4.58 7.94
CA HIS A 202 9.77 -5.89 8.29
C HIS A 202 10.81 -6.86 8.84
N ARG A 203 12.06 -6.44 9.05
CA ARG A 203 13.15 -7.27 9.60
C ARG A 203 13.33 -8.59 8.85
N LEU A 204 13.25 -8.54 7.51
CA LEU A 204 13.26 -9.74 6.68
C LEU A 204 14.59 -10.51 6.78
N ARG A 205 15.69 -9.79 7.03
CA ARG A 205 17.04 -10.34 7.24
C ARG A 205 17.19 -11.13 8.54
N GLU A 206 16.59 -10.68 9.63
CA GLU A 206 16.64 -11.37 10.92
C GLU A 206 16.10 -12.80 10.80
N THR A 207 15.14 -13.01 9.91
CA THR A 207 14.56 -14.33 9.61
C THR A 207 15.56 -15.30 8.99
N LEU A 208 16.57 -14.78 8.28
CA LEU A 208 17.61 -15.56 7.63
C LEU A 208 18.88 -15.68 8.51
N GLY A 209 18.90 -15.11 9.72
CA GLY A 209 20.08 -15.18 10.60
C GLY A 209 21.35 -14.53 10.02
N VAL A 210 21.19 -13.54 9.13
CA VAL A 210 22.27 -12.81 8.40
C VAL A 210 22.10 -11.29 8.41
#